data_AF-A0A9X7T0I3-F1
#
_entry.id   AF-A0A9X7T0I3-F1
#
_cell.length_a   1.000
_cell.length_b   1.000
_cell.length_c   1.000
_cell.angle_alpha   90.00
_cell.angle_beta   90.00
_cell.angle_gamma   90.00
#
_symmetry.space_group_name_H-M   'P 1'
#
loop_
_entity.id
_entity.type
_entity.pdbx_description
1 polymer ?
#
loop_
_entity_poly.entity_id
_entity_poly.type
_entity_poly.pdbx_seq_one_letter_code
_entity_poly.pdbx_strand_id
1 'polypeptide(L)' 'MDWLRYLRDAVGEEEYIEEIEVKVEYEDGTKKKWIFSKNQDPVLEDDDDEEDED' A
#
# COMPACT_ATOMS: atom_id res chain seq x y z
N MET A 1 -0.40 11.42 -9.66
CA MET A 1 -0.50 10.23 -8.79
C MET A 1 -0.38 8.95 -9.63
N ASP A 2 0.36 8.99 -10.74
CA ASP A 2 0.38 7.94 -11.76
C ASP A 2 1.13 6.67 -11.32
N TRP A 3 2.00 6.79 -10.33
CA TRP A 3 2.77 5.67 -9.78
C TRP A 3 1.89 4.65 -9.03
N LEU A 4 0.79 5.07 -8.38
CA LEU A 4 -0.17 4.15 -7.74
C LEU A 4 -0.87 3.27 -8.77
N ARG A 5 -1.15 3.83 -9.95
CA ARG A 5 -1.78 3.12 -11.06
C ARG A 5 -0.82 2.11 -11.67
N TYR A 6 0.47 2.44 -11.76
CA TYR A 6 1.51 1.52 -12.21
C TYR A 6 1.66 0.31 -11.28
N LEU A 7 1.62 0.51 -9.96
CA LEU A 7 1.70 -0.59 -9.00
C LEU A 7 0.47 -1.51 -9.05
N ARG A 8 -0.71 -0.94 -9.27
CA ARG A 8 -1.93 -1.72 -9.50
C ARG A 8 -1.82 -2.62 -10.74
N ASP A 9 -1.23 -2.12 -11.83
CA ASP A 9 -1.05 -2.86 -13.08
C ASP A 9 -0.02 -4.00 -12.88
N ALA A 10 1.08 -3.71 -12.20
CA ALA A 10 2.13 -4.69 -11.91
C ALA A 10 1.61 -5.90 -11.10
N VAL A 11 0.62 -5.69 -10.23
CA VAL A 11 -0.03 -6.78 -9.49
C VAL A 11 -0.98 -7.55 -10.40
N GLY A 12 -0.57 -8.76 -10.77
CA GLY A 12 -1.34 -9.66 -11.62
C GLY A 12 -0.99 -9.65 -13.10
N GLU A 13 -0.18 -8.70 -13.59
CA GLU A 13 0.46 -8.77 -14.91
C GLU A 13 1.59 -9.81 -14.94
N GLU A 14 2.40 -9.88 -13.87
CA GLU A 14 3.37 -10.95 -13.71
C GLU A 14 2.74 -12.07 -12.87
N GLU A 15 2.72 -13.31 -13.38
CA GLU A 15 2.14 -14.48 -12.69
C GLU A 15 2.74 -14.74 -11.29
N TYR A 16 3.83 -14.06 -10.94
CA TYR A 16 4.58 -14.22 -9.69
C TYR A 16 4.36 -13.10 -8.66
N ILE A 17 3.66 -12.01 -9.01
CA ILE A 17 3.39 -10.90 -8.09
C ILE A 17 1.93 -10.96 -7.65
N GLU A 18 1.73 -11.54 -6.47
CA GLU A 18 0.41 -11.69 -5.86
C GLU A 18 -0.03 -10.43 -5.09
N GLU A 19 0.94 -9.74 -4.48
CA GLU A 19 0.71 -8.57 -3.64
C GLU A 19 1.91 -7.60 -3.63
N ILE A 20 1.63 -6.29 -3.57
CA ILE A 20 2.60 -5.23 -3.32
C ILE A 20 2.14 -4.40 -2.13
N GLU A 21 3.00 -4.24 -1.13
CA GLU A 21 2.81 -3.35 0.01
C GLU A 21 3.68 -2.10 -0.12
N VAL A 22 3.09 -0.92 0.05
CA VAL A 22 3.80 0.37 0.02
C VAL A 22 3.53 1.14 1.31
N LYS A 23 4.61 1.46 2.04
CA LYS A 23 4.56 2.37 3.18
C LYS A 23 5.10 3.74 2.78
N VAL A 24 4.32 4.79 3.02
CA VAL A 24 4.68 6.18 2.74
C VAL A 24 4.69 6.94 4.06
N GLU A 25 5.84 7.50 4.42
CA GLU A 25 5.98 8.43 5.53
C GLU A 25 6.03 9.87 4.97
N TYR A 26 5.14 10.72 5.45
CA TYR A 26 5.06 12.14 5.06
C TYR A 26 5.91 12.99 6.01
N GLU A 27 6.32 14.18 5.56
CA GLU A 27 7.15 15.09 6.38
C GLU A 27 6.48 15.51 7.70
N ASP A 28 5.15 15.45 7.77
CA ASP A 28 4.35 15.73 8.97
C ASP A 28 4.35 14.55 9.98
N GLY A 29 5.02 13.45 9.66
CA GLY A 29 5.05 12.23 10.47
C GLY A 29 3.86 11.28 10.22
N THR A 30 2.91 11.65 9.37
CA THR A 30 1.84 10.74 8.94
C THR A 30 2.45 9.54 8.21
N LYS A 31 2.02 8.33 8.56
CA LYS A 31 2.36 7.10 7.85
C LYS A 31 1.11 6.53 7.19
N LYS A 32 1.25 6.13 5.93
CA LYS A 32 0.17 5.50 5.15
C LYS A 32 0.64 4.23 4.51
N LYS A 33 -0.18 3.20 4.60
CA LYS A 33 0.09 1.89 4.01
C LYS A 33 -0.90 1.60 2.89
N TRP A 34 -0.38 1.27 1.73
CA TRP A 34 -1.17 0.86 0.57
C TRP A 34 -0.88 -0.60 0.24
N ILE A 35 -1.92 -1.41 0.18
CA ILE A 35 -1.84 -2.82 -0.21
C ILE A 35 -2.51 -2.98 -1.56
N PHE A 36 -1.75 -3.49 -2.54
CA PHE A 36 -2.22 -3.82 -3.88
C PHE A 36 -2.22 -5.33 -4.03
N SER A 37 -3.39 -5.94 -4.25
CA SER A 37 -3.53 -7.40 -4.37
C SER A 37 -4.21 -7.77 -5.68
N LYS A 38 -3.89 -8.94 -6.23
CA LYS A 38 -4.50 -9.42 -7.47
C LYS A 38 -6.01 -9.56 -7.28
N ASN A 39 -6.79 -8.99 -8.20
CA ASN A 39 -8.26 -9.01 -8.18
C ASN A 39 -8.94 -8.24 -7.03
N GLN A 40 -8.24 -7.35 -6.31
CA GLN A 40 -8.84 -6.46 -5.31
C GLN A 40 -8.50 -5.00 -5.60
N ASP A 41 -9.39 -4.07 -5.24
CA ASP A 41 -9.03 -2.66 -5.22
C ASP A 41 -8.01 -2.38 -4.11
N PRO A 42 -7.09 -1.43 -4.31
CA PRO A 42 -6.05 -1.14 -3.34
C PRO A 42 -6.65 -0.68 -2.01
N VAL A 43 -6.20 -1.29 -0.94
CA VAL A 43 -6.62 -0.95 0.42
C VAL A 43 -5.65 0.06 0.98
N LEU A 44 -6.18 1.19 1.44
CA LEU A 44 -5.45 2.15 2.26
C LEU A 44 -5.69 1.76 3.71
N GLU A 45 -4.64 1.29 4.38
CA GLU A 45 -4.60 1.26 5.83
C GLU A 45 -3.91 2.56 6.27
N ASP A 46 -4.60 3.39 7.05
CA ASP A 46 -3.88 4.35 7.88
C ASP A 46 -3.07 3.49 8.85
N ASP A 47 -1.76 3.70 8.87
CA ASP A 47 -0.85 3.14 9.87
C ASP A 47 -1.12 3.97 11.14
N ASP A 48 -2.37 3.88 11.62
CA ASP A 48 -2.78 4.31 12.95
C ASP A 48 -2.12 3.29 13.87
N ASP A 49 -0.84 3.56 14.12
CA ASP A 49 -0.04 2.97 15.17
C ASP A 49 -0.70 3.42 16.49
N GLU A 50 -1.91 2.91 16.74
CA GLU A 50 -2.64 2.93 18.00
C GLU A 50 -2.03 1.88 18.96
N GLU A 51 -0.73 1.54 18.80
CA GLU A 51 0.07 0.87 19.81
C GLU A 51 0.94 1.91 20.54
N ASP A 52 0.24 2.86 21.16
CA ASP A 52 0.63 3.39 22.47
C ASP A 52 0.25 2.31 23.52
N GLU A 53 0.99 1.20 23.57
CA GLU A 53 0.97 0.28 24.72
C GLU A 53 2.37 0.28 25.38
N ASP A 54 2.52 1.22 26.33
CA ASP A 54 3.37 1.26 27.55
C ASP A 54 4.87 0.82 27.48
#